data_AF-D1QU28-F1
#
_entry.id   AF-D1QU28-F1
#
_cell.length_a   1.000
_cell.length_b   1.000
_cell.length_c   1.000
_cell.angle_alpha   90.00
_cell.angle_beta   90.00
_cell.angle_gamma   90.00
#
_symmetry.space_group_name_H-M   'P 1'
#
loop_
_entity.id
_entity.type
_entity.pdbx_description
1 polymer ?
#
loop_
_entity_poly.entity_id
_entity_poly.type
_entity_poly.pdbx_seq_one_letter_code
_entity_poly.pdbx_strand_id
1 'polypeptide(L)'
;MGKAQLHKELLANGGFEQYAKSDTPPSTGDEEGDEDGDDEEEEEDTFDRYQKPLFWYISDQLGYSRIKEDVHGGQFAVKLYPNGHSFYSRDKDFNLNCIKINGEGEYQLSYWYKGKAKKPNVIAIVDWYKGNTIIRKDRLTNEKVKSFTNDWQQKVITLTAPAGVDKAGIGFELEYDPSSANNDGYILFDDISFMQTKEANKEPTLTPPTGLRAQVQQREVELSWNAVSEPGVSYEIRCNDKMIATTKATSYIIEKLSPNTSYRFTVTTVKGAETSKPSQPLNEHTFQMAETVDDAGRIPYLYTIREEGTCSQTLRLYYNDLADPNARISYKIDGASVTPEGSSITFPNKGKHILQIEIEETPERKWEIEYKLNVD
;
A
#
# COMPACT_ATOMS: atom_id res chain seq x y z
N MET A 1 2.88 -3.74 -13.84
CA MET A 1 1.93 -2.63 -13.60
C MET A 1 0.97 -3.01 -12.48
N GLY A 2 1.06 -2.27 -11.37
CA GLY A 2 0.54 -2.58 -10.04
C GLY A 2 -0.97 -2.45 -9.86
N LYS A 3 -1.45 -2.80 -8.66
CA LYS A 3 -2.85 -2.65 -8.22
C LYS A 3 -3.28 -1.17 -8.30
N ALA A 4 -4.59 -0.91 -8.44
CA ALA A 4 -5.12 0.45 -8.34
C ALA A 4 -4.69 1.07 -7.00
N GLN A 5 -4.12 2.26 -7.09
CA GLN A 5 -3.68 3.07 -5.95
C GLN A 5 -4.65 4.23 -5.79
N LEU A 6 -4.96 4.59 -4.55
CA LEU A 6 -5.89 5.67 -4.25
C LEU A 6 -5.41 7.00 -4.87
N HIS A 7 -6.32 7.74 -5.49
CA HIS A 7 -6.10 9.04 -6.14
C HIS A 7 -5.01 9.06 -7.23
N LYS A 8 -4.75 7.93 -7.88
CA LYS A 8 -3.84 7.84 -9.01
C LYS A 8 -4.60 7.63 -10.31
N GLU A 9 -4.18 8.32 -11.36
CA GLU A 9 -4.70 8.12 -12.72
C GLU A 9 -4.56 6.66 -13.16
N LEU A 10 -5.68 6.07 -13.59
CA LEU A 10 -5.74 4.69 -14.06
C LEU A 10 -5.92 4.63 -15.58
N LEU A 11 -6.34 5.73 -16.22
CA LEU A 11 -6.56 5.81 -17.66
C LEU A 11 -5.27 6.19 -18.38
N ALA A 12 -4.92 5.44 -19.42
CA ALA A 12 -3.80 5.80 -20.28
C ALA A 12 -4.23 6.88 -21.29
N ASN A 13 -3.37 7.89 -21.48
CA ASN A 13 -3.53 8.92 -22.51
C ASN A 13 -4.88 9.65 -22.48
N GLY A 14 -5.38 9.95 -21.28
CA GLY A 14 -6.65 10.66 -21.08
C GLY A 14 -6.67 12.10 -21.60
N GLY A 15 -5.53 12.78 -21.59
CA GLY A 15 -5.33 14.10 -22.21
C GLY A 15 -4.94 14.05 -23.69
N PHE A 16 -5.03 12.89 -24.35
CA PHE A 16 -4.81 12.76 -25.80
C PHE A 16 -3.47 13.29 -26.33
N GLU A 17 -2.38 13.09 -25.59
CA GLU A 17 -1.03 13.59 -25.92
C GLU A 17 -0.19 12.61 -26.75
N GLN A 18 -0.56 11.33 -26.75
CA GLN A 18 0.24 10.27 -27.36
C GLN A 18 -0.40 9.77 -28.66
N TYR A 19 0.39 9.75 -29.73
CA TYR A 19 0.00 9.28 -31.07
C TYR A 19 1.08 8.35 -31.62
N ALA A 20 0.71 7.46 -32.54
CA ALA A 20 1.70 6.67 -33.27
C ALA A 20 2.61 7.61 -34.08
N LYS A 21 3.87 7.23 -34.36
CA LYS A 21 4.68 8.01 -35.31
C LYS A 21 4.11 7.82 -36.72
N SER A 22 4.14 8.86 -37.56
CA SER A 22 3.89 8.71 -38.99
C SER A 22 5.01 7.84 -39.58
N ASP A 23 4.65 6.81 -40.34
CA ASP A 23 5.64 6.05 -41.11
C ASP A 23 6.19 6.98 -42.20
N THR A 24 7.47 7.34 -42.13
CA THR A 24 8.15 8.01 -43.25
C THR A 24 8.10 7.05 -44.45
N PRO A 25 7.62 7.48 -45.64
CA PRO A 25 7.72 6.63 -46.83
C PRO A 25 9.18 6.25 -47.08
N PRO A 26 9.50 5.04 -47.57
CA PRO A 26 10.86 4.71 -47.94
C PRO A 26 11.34 5.71 -49.00
N SER A 27 12.45 6.40 -48.71
CA SER A 27 13.16 7.22 -49.68
C SER A 27 13.48 6.35 -50.88
N THR A 28 12.83 6.63 -52.01
CA THR A 28 13.27 6.12 -53.31
C THR A 28 14.55 6.87 -53.64
N GLY A 29 15.68 6.25 -53.32
CA GLY A 29 16.98 6.72 -53.75
C GLY A 29 17.06 6.60 -55.26
N ASP A 30 16.94 7.74 -55.95
CA ASP A 30 17.57 7.98 -57.23
C ASP A 30 18.58 9.12 -56.99
N GLU A 31 19.85 8.73 -56.99
CA GLU A 31 20.99 9.62 -57.08
C GLU A 31 20.85 10.46 -58.36
N GLU A 32 21.01 11.78 -58.28
CA GLU A 32 21.92 12.58 -59.14
C GLU A 32 22.01 14.03 -58.58
N GLY A 33 23.24 14.45 -58.24
CA GLY A 33 23.76 15.79 -58.55
C GLY A 33 23.50 16.98 -57.59
N ASP A 34 24.58 17.37 -56.92
CA ASP A 34 25.09 18.75 -56.76
C ASP A 34 25.04 19.42 -55.37
N GLU A 35 26.19 20.05 -55.09
CA GLU A 35 26.70 20.61 -53.83
C GLU A 35 25.98 21.88 -53.32
N ASP A 36 26.18 22.10 -52.01
CA ASP A 36 26.09 23.34 -51.23
C ASP A 36 24.71 23.83 -50.75
N GLY A 37 24.49 23.66 -49.44
CA GLY A 37 23.47 24.35 -48.66
C GLY A 37 23.43 23.80 -47.23
N ASP A 38 24.03 24.51 -46.28
CA ASP A 38 23.73 24.38 -44.85
C ASP A 38 22.24 24.67 -44.65
N ASP A 39 21.40 23.64 -44.62
CA ASP A 39 20.06 23.70 -44.07
C ASP A 39 20.02 22.75 -42.88
N GLU A 40 20.04 23.33 -41.68
CA GLU A 40 19.51 22.67 -40.49
C GLU A 40 18.06 22.29 -40.83
N GLU A 41 17.83 21.01 -41.14
CA GLU A 41 16.48 20.46 -41.27
C GLU A 41 15.77 20.66 -39.92
N GLU A 42 15.10 21.80 -39.76
CA GLU A 42 13.99 21.92 -38.83
C GLU A 42 13.04 20.78 -39.20
N GLU A 43 12.94 19.75 -38.35
CA GLU A 43 11.90 18.74 -38.46
C GLU A 43 10.56 19.49 -38.55
N GLU A 44 10.01 19.64 -39.76
CA GLU A 44 8.69 20.23 -39.94
C GLU A 44 7.72 19.42 -39.07
N ASP A 45 7.10 20.09 -38.09
CA ASP A 45 6.01 19.53 -37.28
C ASP A 45 4.82 19.25 -38.22
N THR A 46 4.85 18.08 -38.87
CA THR A 46 3.78 17.63 -39.77
C THR A 46 2.58 17.22 -38.94
N PHE A 47 1.88 18.20 -38.39
CA PHE A 47 0.69 17.99 -37.59
C PHE A 47 -0.41 17.30 -38.42
N ASP A 48 -0.57 15.99 -38.25
CA ASP A 48 -1.68 15.25 -38.83
C ASP A 48 -2.91 15.31 -37.90
N ARG A 49 -3.89 16.11 -38.33
CA ARG A 49 -5.17 16.28 -37.63
C ARG A 49 -6.04 15.02 -37.58
N TYR A 50 -5.77 14.00 -38.40
CA TYR A 50 -6.55 12.76 -38.46
C TYR A 50 -5.83 11.59 -37.81
N GLN A 51 -4.69 11.82 -37.17
CA GLN A 51 -3.97 10.79 -36.46
C GLN A 51 -4.78 10.32 -35.23
N LYS A 52 -4.86 8.99 -35.03
CA LYS A 52 -5.59 8.40 -33.90
C LYS A 52 -4.74 8.44 -32.63
N PRO A 53 -5.29 8.92 -31.49
CA PRO A 53 -4.59 8.86 -30.22
C PRO A 53 -4.35 7.39 -29.83
N LEU A 54 -3.15 7.11 -29.30
CA LEU A 54 -2.83 5.82 -28.71
C LEU A 54 -3.76 5.55 -27.52
N PHE A 55 -4.02 4.26 -27.25
CA PHE A 55 -4.87 3.79 -26.14
C PHE A 55 -6.35 4.19 -26.22
N TRP A 56 -6.77 4.77 -27.35
CA TRP A 56 -8.17 5.02 -27.64
C TRP A 56 -8.57 4.35 -28.96
N TYR A 57 -9.78 3.83 -28.98
CA TYR A 57 -10.52 3.51 -30.19
C TYR A 57 -11.56 4.62 -30.39
N ILE A 58 -11.52 5.29 -31.53
CA ILE A 58 -12.52 6.28 -31.93
C ILE A 58 -13.15 5.80 -33.23
N SER A 59 -14.49 5.70 -33.25
CA SER A 59 -15.21 5.37 -34.48
C SER A 59 -15.01 6.48 -35.52
N ASP A 60 -14.66 6.11 -36.75
CA ASP A 60 -14.47 7.06 -37.86
C ASP A 60 -15.77 7.82 -38.18
N GLN A 61 -16.92 7.24 -37.85
CA GLN A 61 -18.22 7.87 -38.05
C GLN A 61 -18.47 9.07 -37.12
N LEU A 62 -17.67 9.24 -36.06
CA LEU A 62 -17.69 10.44 -35.22
C LEU A 62 -16.96 11.63 -35.86
N GLY A 63 -16.35 11.46 -37.04
CA GLY A 63 -15.67 12.55 -37.76
C GLY A 63 -14.55 13.19 -36.93
N TYR A 64 -13.74 12.38 -36.28
CA TYR A 64 -12.77 12.86 -35.29
C TYR A 64 -11.67 13.71 -35.93
N SER A 65 -11.16 14.67 -35.17
CA SER A 65 -9.88 15.31 -35.48
C SER A 65 -9.14 15.73 -34.21
N ARG A 66 -7.82 15.54 -34.20
CA ARG A 66 -6.90 16.13 -33.23
C ARG A 66 -6.84 17.64 -33.43
N ILE A 67 -6.78 18.39 -32.34
CA ILE A 67 -6.67 19.85 -32.33
C ILE A 67 -5.57 20.28 -31.37
N LYS A 68 -4.86 21.35 -31.71
CA LYS A 68 -3.72 21.90 -30.95
C LYS A 68 -3.94 23.31 -30.39
N GLU A 69 -5.05 23.93 -30.77
CA GLU A 69 -5.42 25.28 -30.34
C GLU A 69 -6.58 25.18 -29.35
N ASP A 70 -6.58 26.06 -28.35
CA ASP A 70 -7.70 26.21 -27.42
C ASP A 70 -8.02 24.90 -26.66
N VAL A 71 -6.97 24.12 -26.36
CA VAL A 71 -6.98 22.88 -25.56
C VAL A 71 -7.09 23.19 -24.07
N HIS A 72 -7.56 22.25 -23.24
CA HIS A 72 -7.72 22.49 -21.80
C HIS A 72 -6.39 22.27 -21.06
N GLY A 73 -5.79 21.10 -21.29
CA GLY A 73 -4.51 20.70 -20.73
C GLY A 73 -3.58 20.22 -21.84
N GLY A 74 -2.28 20.20 -21.56
CA GLY A 74 -1.30 19.66 -22.51
C GLY A 74 -1.24 20.40 -23.85
N GLN A 75 -1.06 19.65 -24.92
CA GLN A 75 -0.90 20.16 -26.29
C GLN A 75 -2.08 19.82 -27.19
N PHE A 76 -2.84 18.77 -26.89
CA PHE A 76 -3.85 18.25 -27.82
C PHE A 76 -5.18 17.94 -27.14
N ALA A 77 -6.26 18.20 -27.87
CA ALA A 77 -7.59 17.71 -27.53
C ALA A 77 -8.19 16.96 -28.73
N VAL A 78 -9.32 16.30 -28.52
CA VAL A 78 -10.04 15.58 -29.57
C VAL A 78 -11.37 16.25 -29.86
N LYS A 79 -11.59 16.58 -31.14
CA LYS A 79 -12.87 17.06 -31.67
C LYS A 79 -13.68 15.90 -32.23
N LEU A 80 -14.96 15.83 -31.88
CA LEU A 80 -15.92 14.82 -32.33
C LEU A 80 -17.26 15.45 -32.72
N TYR A 81 -18.00 14.75 -33.57
CA TYR A 81 -19.36 15.12 -33.99
C TYR A 81 -20.38 14.10 -33.46
N PRO A 82 -21.57 14.56 -33.04
CA PRO A 82 -22.60 13.69 -32.47
C PRO A 82 -23.37 12.93 -33.55
N ASN A 83 -22.67 12.01 -34.20
CA ASN A 83 -23.14 11.24 -35.36
C ASN A 83 -23.72 9.86 -34.98
N GLY A 84 -23.87 9.53 -33.69
CA GLY A 84 -24.48 8.26 -33.26
C GLY A 84 -23.51 7.09 -33.13
N HIS A 85 -22.33 7.31 -32.55
CA HIS A 85 -21.30 6.28 -32.35
C HIS A 85 -20.55 6.50 -31.05
N SER A 86 -19.52 5.68 -30.80
CA SER A 86 -18.79 5.68 -29.55
C SER A 86 -17.28 5.72 -29.75
N PHE A 87 -16.59 6.13 -28.70
CA PHE A 87 -15.16 5.94 -28.54
C PHE A 87 -14.86 5.33 -27.16
N TYR A 88 -13.81 4.52 -27.07
CA TYR A 88 -13.48 3.74 -25.89
C TYR A 88 -11.98 3.74 -25.64
N SER A 89 -11.61 3.69 -24.37
CA SER A 89 -10.25 3.35 -23.96
C SER A 89 -9.92 1.89 -24.32
N ARG A 90 -8.65 1.65 -24.61
CA ARG A 90 -8.10 0.33 -24.93
C ARG A 90 -6.63 0.22 -24.52
N ASP A 91 -6.11 -1.00 -24.43
CA ASP A 91 -4.67 -1.22 -24.39
C ASP A 91 -4.05 -1.28 -25.80
N LYS A 92 -2.74 -1.52 -25.84
CA LYS A 92 -1.95 -1.68 -27.08
C LYS A 92 -2.42 -2.87 -27.94
N ASP A 93 -3.03 -3.88 -27.31
CA ASP A 93 -3.51 -5.11 -27.93
C ASP A 93 -5.01 -5.02 -28.28
N PHE A 94 -5.58 -3.80 -28.21
CA PHE A 94 -6.98 -3.49 -28.53
C PHE A 94 -8.03 -4.09 -27.59
N ASN A 95 -7.65 -4.47 -26.37
CA ASN A 95 -8.61 -4.91 -25.36
C ASN A 95 -9.26 -3.69 -24.69
N LEU A 96 -10.59 -3.70 -24.57
CA LEU A 96 -11.36 -2.62 -23.92
C LEU A 96 -11.37 -2.74 -22.39
N ASN A 97 -11.15 -3.93 -21.84
CA ASN A 97 -11.01 -4.19 -20.41
C ASN A 97 -9.56 -3.98 -19.96
N CYS A 98 -9.00 -2.81 -20.25
CA CYS A 98 -7.58 -2.53 -20.08
C CYS A 98 -7.21 -1.91 -18.72
N ILE A 99 -8.19 -1.39 -17.98
CA ILE A 99 -7.95 -0.66 -16.73
C ILE A 99 -8.04 -1.63 -15.56
N LYS A 100 -6.97 -1.76 -14.78
CA LYS A 100 -6.98 -2.60 -13.56
C LYS A 100 -7.58 -1.83 -12.40
N ILE A 101 -8.50 -2.47 -11.69
CA ILE A 101 -9.22 -1.86 -10.56
C ILE A 101 -9.35 -2.84 -9.39
N ASN A 102 -9.73 -2.32 -8.23
CA ASN A 102 -10.24 -3.09 -7.11
C ASN A 102 -11.78 -3.01 -7.09
N GLY A 103 -12.46 -4.15 -6.97
CA GLY A 103 -13.92 -4.19 -6.76
C GLY A 103 -14.34 -3.48 -5.46
N GLU A 104 -15.61 -3.09 -5.39
CA GLU A 104 -16.25 -2.44 -4.22
C GLU A 104 -15.64 -1.08 -3.78
N GLY A 105 -14.61 -0.59 -4.44
CA GLY A 105 -14.11 0.77 -4.27
C GLY A 105 -15.02 1.82 -4.91
N GLU A 106 -14.86 3.06 -4.48
CA GLU A 106 -15.44 4.23 -5.15
C GLU A 106 -14.45 4.79 -6.16
N TYR A 107 -14.96 5.18 -7.33
CA TYR A 107 -14.21 5.69 -8.45
C TYR A 107 -14.81 7.00 -8.93
N GLN A 108 -13.96 7.88 -9.45
CA GLN A 108 -14.34 9.10 -10.10
C GLN A 108 -13.94 9.03 -11.57
N LEU A 109 -14.91 9.22 -12.47
CA LEU A 109 -14.69 9.53 -13.87
C LEU A 109 -14.88 11.03 -14.03
N SER A 110 -13.86 11.73 -14.55
CA SER A 110 -13.99 13.12 -14.96
C SER A 110 -13.50 13.33 -16.39
N TYR A 111 -13.98 14.38 -17.03
CA TYR A 111 -13.52 14.78 -18.35
C TYR A 111 -13.84 16.26 -18.56
N TRP A 112 -12.94 16.93 -19.27
CA TRP A 112 -13.15 18.29 -19.73
C TRP A 112 -13.82 18.27 -21.09
N TYR A 113 -14.79 19.17 -21.27
CA TYR A 113 -15.54 19.29 -22.49
C TYR A 113 -15.89 20.74 -22.81
N LYS A 114 -16.08 21.01 -24.10
CA LYS A 114 -16.73 22.22 -24.63
C LYS A 114 -17.28 21.96 -26.02
N GLY A 115 -18.04 22.88 -26.60
CA GLY A 115 -18.45 22.76 -27.99
C GLY A 115 -19.72 23.51 -28.35
N LYS A 116 -20.26 23.16 -29.53
CA LYS A 116 -21.43 23.79 -30.14
C LYS A 116 -22.60 22.83 -30.33
N ALA A 117 -22.55 21.65 -29.73
CA ALA A 117 -23.67 20.72 -29.74
C ALA A 117 -24.89 21.32 -29.02
N LYS A 118 -26.08 21.13 -29.61
CA LYS A 118 -27.34 21.74 -29.19
C LYS A 118 -28.15 20.88 -28.21
N LYS A 119 -27.83 19.59 -28.11
CA LYS A 119 -28.53 18.64 -27.25
C LYS A 119 -27.57 17.93 -26.29
N PRO A 120 -28.05 17.48 -25.12
CA PRO A 120 -27.30 16.62 -24.22
C PRO A 120 -27.12 15.24 -24.88
N ASN A 121 -25.97 15.02 -25.52
CA ASN A 121 -25.71 13.86 -26.38
C ASN A 121 -24.48 13.04 -25.95
N VAL A 122 -23.78 13.43 -24.89
CA VAL A 122 -22.62 12.71 -24.35
C VAL A 122 -23.04 11.77 -23.24
N ILE A 123 -22.90 10.47 -23.46
CA ILE A 123 -23.13 9.43 -22.46
C ILE A 123 -21.81 8.77 -22.11
N ALA A 124 -21.35 8.96 -20.87
CA ALA A 124 -20.24 8.19 -20.35
C ALA A 124 -20.65 6.72 -20.12
N ILE A 125 -19.74 5.81 -20.45
CA ILE A 125 -19.87 4.36 -20.31
C ILE A 125 -18.75 3.86 -19.40
N VAL A 126 -19.11 3.10 -18.38
CA VAL A 126 -18.17 2.37 -17.53
C VAL A 126 -18.57 0.90 -17.50
N ASP A 127 -17.78 0.06 -18.15
CA ASP A 127 -17.96 -1.38 -18.15
C ASP A 127 -17.05 -2.03 -17.11
N TRP A 128 -17.61 -2.89 -16.26
CA TRP A 128 -16.91 -3.56 -15.16
C TRP A 128 -16.73 -5.04 -15.46
N TYR A 129 -15.53 -5.57 -15.24
CA TYR A 129 -15.13 -6.91 -15.68
C TYR A 129 -14.54 -7.76 -14.56
N LYS A 130 -14.76 -9.07 -14.65
CA LYS A 130 -13.95 -10.10 -14.00
C LYS A 130 -13.11 -10.80 -15.06
N GLY A 131 -11.80 -10.56 -15.08
CA GLY A 131 -10.96 -11.00 -16.18
C GLY A 131 -11.42 -10.38 -17.50
N ASN A 132 -11.99 -11.22 -18.39
CA ASN A 132 -12.54 -10.79 -19.68
C ASN A 132 -14.08 -10.82 -19.73
N THR A 133 -14.74 -11.22 -18.65
CA THR A 133 -16.20 -11.31 -18.57
C THR A 133 -16.78 -10.02 -18.03
N ILE A 134 -17.78 -9.47 -18.71
CA ILE A 134 -18.51 -8.28 -18.24
C ILE A 134 -19.43 -8.69 -17.09
N ILE A 135 -19.30 -8.00 -15.96
CA ILE A 135 -20.14 -8.17 -14.77
C ILE A 135 -21.26 -7.12 -14.73
N ARG A 136 -20.96 -5.87 -15.08
CA ARG A 136 -21.94 -4.78 -15.15
C ARG A 136 -21.55 -3.76 -16.21
N LYS A 137 -22.54 -3.21 -16.91
CA LYS A 137 -22.36 -2.07 -17.83
C LYS A 137 -23.11 -0.87 -17.28
N ASP A 138 -22.40 0.21 -16.97
CA ASP A 138 -23.01 1.46 -16.54
C ASP A 138 -23.03 2.42 -17.74
N ARG A 139 -24.17 2.49 -18.42
CA ARG A 139 -24.47 3.49 -19.45
C ARG A 139 -25.13 4.70 -18.79
N LEU A 140 -24.39 5.78 -18.56
CA LEU A 140 -24.73 6.83 -17.62
C LEU A 140 -25.65 7.92 -18.21
N THR A 141 -26.82 7.53 -18.69
CA THR A 141 -27.77 8.43 -19.39
C THR A 141 -28.29 9.59 -18.54
N ASN A 142 -28.32 9.43 -17.21
CA ASN A 142 -28.76 10.47 -16.28
C ASN A 142 -27.66 11.46 -15.95
N GLU A 143 -26.40 11.17 -16.33
CA GLU A 143 -25.23 12.00 -16.06
C GLU A 143 -24.79 12.84 -17.25
N LYS A 144 -25.60 12.91 -18.33
CA LYS A 144 -25.28 13.69 -19.52
C LYS A 144 -24.93 15.14 -19.19
N VAL A 145 -23.99 15.68 -19.94
CA VAL A 145 -23.76 17.13 -20.02
C VAL A 145 -25.05 17.80 -20.51
N LYS A 146 -25.54 18.81 -19.78
CA LYS A 146 -26.84 19.44 -20.07
C LYS A 146 -26.81 20.40 -21.26
N SER A 147 -25.69 21.08 -21.47
CA SER A 147 -25.49 22.11 -22.49
C SER A 147 -24.01 22.27 -22.80
N PHE A 148 -23.69 22.80 -23.98
CA PHE A 148 -22.32 23.07 -24.40
C PHE A 148 -22.11 24.57 -24.57
N THR A 149 -20.93 25.04 -24.17
CA THR A 149 -20.46 26.42 -24.35
C THR A 149 -19.10 26.42 -25.05
N ASN A 150 -18.59 27.61 -25.41
CA ASN A 150 -17.23 27.74 -25.95
C ASN A 150 -16.14 27.70 -24.87
N ASP A 151 -16.52 27.73 -23.59
CA ASP A 151 -15.59 27.65 -22.47
C ASP A 151 -15.45 26.20 -22.01
N TRP A 152 -14.26 25.83 -21.57
CA TRP A 152 -14.03 24.50 -20.99
C TRP A 152 -14.81 24.31 -19.69
N GLN A 153 -15.49 23.18 -19.59
CA GLN A 153 -16.26 22.76 -18.44
C GLN A 153 -15.86 21.35 -18.04
N GLN A 154 -15.87 21.05 -16.75
CA GLN A 154 -15.57 19.71 -16.27
C GLN A 154 -16.86 18.97 -15.88
N LYS A 155 -17.01 17.74 -16.36
CA LYS A 155 -17.97 16.79 -15.81
C LYS A 155 -17.24 15.87 -14.84
N VAL A 156 -17.83 15.65 -13.68
CA VAL A 156 -17.36 14.69 -12.67
C VAL A 156 -18.50 13.73 -12.34
N ILE A 157 -18.20 12.43 -12.32
CA ILE A 157 -19.15 11.35 -11.99
C ILE A 157 -18.50 10.41 -11.00
N THR A 158 -19.23 10.10 -9.91
CA THR A 158 -18.79 9.13 -8.90
C THR A 158 -19.53 7.81 -9.09
N LEU A 159 -18.80 6.69 -9.05
CA LEU A 159 -19.32 5.34 -9.22
C LEU A 159 -18.76 4.38 -8.16
N THR A 160 -19.53 3.36 -7.79
CA THR A 160 -19.04 2.24 -6.96
C THR A 160 -18.86 1.00 -7.81
N ALA A 161 -17.65 0.42 -7.81
CA ALA A 161 -17.35 -0.81 -8.53
C ALA A 161 -18.15 -2.00 -7.95
N PRO A 162 -18.70 -2.92 -8.77
CA PRO A 162 -19.36 -4.13 -8.27
C PRO A 162 -18.43 -5.03 -7.43
N ALA A 163 -19.00 -5.96 -6.67
CA ALA A 163 -18.23 -7.00 -5.99
C ALA A 163 -17.51 -7.92 -6.98
N GLY A 164 -16.28 -8.29 -6.64
CA GLY A 164 -15.48 -9.29 -7.36
C GLY A 164 -14.79 -8.83 -8.65
N VAL A 165 -15.14 -7.66 -9.21
CA VAL A 165 -14.51 -7.14 -10.45
C VAL A 165 -13.05 -6.79 -10.23
N ASP A 166 -12.25 -6.88 -11.30
CA ASP A 166 -10.81 -6.59 -11.29
C ASP A 166 -10.33 -5.75 -12.49
N LYS A 167 -11.21 -5.49 -13.46
CA LYS A 167 -10.93 -4.59 -14.57
C LYS A 167 -12.11 -3.69 -14.92
N ALA A 168 -11.83 -2.56 -15.57
CA ALA A 168 -12.81 -1.64 -16.13
C ALA A 168 -12.45 -1.27 -17.58
N GLY A 169 -13.45 -0.78 -18.31
CA GLY A 169 -13.30 -0.08 -19.57
C GLY A 169 -14.10 1.22 -19.54
N ILE A 170 -13.48 2.32 -19.96
CA ILE A 170 -14.12 3.63 -20.04
C ILE A 170 -14.39 3.96 -21.49
N GLY A 171 -15.56 4.52 -21.79
CA GLY A 171 -15.85 5.09 -23.09
C GLY A 171 -16.99 6.08 -23.05
N PHE A 172 -17.36 6.55 -24.22
CA PHE A 172 -18.38 7.55 -24.40
C PHE A 172 -19.16 7.24 -25.67
N GLU A 173 -20.48 7.32 -25.57
CA GLU A 173 -21.39 7.28 -26.69
C GLU A 173 -21.87 8.71 -26.98
N LEU A 174 -21.73 9.14 -28.23
CA LEU A 174 -22.29 10.37 -28.73
C LEU A 174 -23.58 10.05 -29.47
N GLU A 175 -24.71 10.31 -28.81
CA GLU A 175 -26.03 10.10 -29.41
C GLU A 175 -26.18 10.93 -30.69
N TYR A 176 -26.87 10.35 -31.67
CA TYR A 176 -27.11 11.00 -32.94
C TYR A 176 -27.95 12.27 -32.74
N ASP A 177 -27.35 13.43 -33.06
CA ASP A 177 -28.02 14.72 -33.06
C ASP A 177 -27.88 15.41 -34.41
N PRO A 178 -28.81 15.16 -35.36
CA PRO A 178 -28.75 15.77 -36.68
C PRO A 178 -28.86 17.30 -36.64
N SER A 179 -29.44 17.87 -35.58
CA SER A 179 -29.56 19.33 -35.45
C SER A 179 -28.23 20.03 -35.16
N SER A 180 -27.29 19.28 -34.57
CA SER A 180 -25.90 19.68 -34.35
C SER A 180 -25.02 19.23 -35.52
N ALA A 181 -25.07 17.94 -35.87
CA ALA A 181 -24.21 17.35 -36.90
C ALA A 181 -24.31 18.05 -38.26
N ASN A 182 -25.52 18.47 -38.66
CA ASN A 182 -25.74 19.14 -39.95
C ASN A 182 -25.51 20.66 -39.90
N ASN A 183 -25.14 21.23 -38.75
CA ASN A 183 -24.93 22.67 -38.54
C ASN A 183 -23.63 22.96 -37.80
N ASP A 184 -22.56 22.24 -38.14
CA ASP A 184 -21.20 22.38 -37.57
C ASP A 184 -21.12 22.25 -36.04
N GLY A 185 -22.10 21.57 -35.42
CA GLY A 185 -22.10 21.28 -33.99
C GLY A 185 -21.11 20.17 -33.66
N TYR A 186 -20.09 20.50 -32.88
CA TYR A 186 -19.05 19.58 -32.43
C TYR A 186 -18.92 19.61 -30.90
N ILE A 187 -18.16 18.64 -30.39
CA ILE A 187 -17.78 18.51 -28.99
C ILE A 187 -16.27 18.31 -28.94
N LEU A 188 -15.59 19.03 -28.08
CA LEU A 188 -14.20 18.78 -27.72
C LEU A 188 -14.15 18.03 -26.41
N PHE A 189 -13.29 17.03 -26.35
CA PHE A 189 -12.93 16.30 -25.15
C PHE A 189 -11.46 16.49 -24.87
N ASP A 190 -11.16 16.64 -23.59
CA ASP A 190 -9.80 16.69 -23.09
C ASP A 190 -9.75 16.14 -21.65
N ASP A 191 -8.56 15.80 -21.18
CA ASP A 191 -8.25 15.44 -19.80
C ASP A 191 -9.26 14.47 -19.18
N ILE A 192 -9.51 13.35 -19.87
CA ILE A 192 -10.35 12.27 -19.35
C ILE A 192 -9.57 11.54 -18.24
N SER A 193 -10.13 11.51 -17.05
CA SER A 193 -9.50 10.92 -15.87
C SER A 193 -10.38 9.86 -15.24
N PHE A 194 -9.77 8.76 -14.82
CA PHE A 194 -10.45 7.72 -14.04
C PHE A 194 -9.59 7.28 -12.86
N MET A 195 -10.05 7.56 -11.65
CA MET A 195 -9.29 7.33 -10.42
C MET A 195 -10.11 6.62 -9.36
N GLN A 196 -9.46 5.81 -8.54
CA GLN A 196 -10.06 5.30 -7.32
C GLN A 196 -10.04 6.39 -6.23
N THR A 197 -11.19 6.82 -5.75
CA THR A 197 -11.33 7.86 -4.68
C THR A 197 -11.49 7.26 -3.29
N LYS A 198 -11.96 6.01 -3.20
CA LYS A 198 -12.12 5.29 -1.94
C LYS A 198 -11.86 3.80 -2.11
N GLU A 199 -11.13 3.20 -1.17
CA GLU A 199 -11.02 1.74 -1.09
C GLU A 199 -12.35 1.10 -0.67
N ALA A 200 -12.53 -0.17 -1.02
CA ALA A 200 -13.66 -0.95 -0.53
C ALA A 200 -13.60 -1.02 1.00
N ASN A 201 -14.73 -0.74 1.66
CA ASN A 201 -14.82 -0.96 3.10
C ASN A 201 -15.08 -2.45 3.37
N LYS A 202 -14.04 -3.27 3.38
CA LYS A 202 -14.14 -4.68 3.74
C LYS A 202 -13.93 -4.82 5.26
N GLU A 203 -14.99 -5.16 5.99
CA GLU A 203 -14.82 -5.60 7.37
C GLU A 203 -13.90 -6.83 7.40
N PRO A 204 -12.89 -6.86 8.28
CA PRO A 204 -11.99 -8.01 8.37
C PRO A 204 -12.77 -9.26 8.76
N THR A 205 -12.55 -10.35 8.04
CA THR A 205 -13.16 -11.66 8.30
C THR A 205 -12.44 -12.42 9.40
N LEU A 206 -11.14 -12.13 9.60
CA LEU A 206 -10.36 -12.67 10.71
C LEU A 206 -10.84 -12.10 12.04
N THR A 207 -11.00 -12.99 13.02
CA THR A 207 -11.32 -12.62 14.41
C THR A 207 -10.05 -12.21 15.16
N PRO A 208 -10.11 -11.18 16.03
CA PRO A 208 -9.00 -10.85 16.92
C PRO A 208 -8.71 -11.96 17.94
N PRO A 209 -7.47 -12.08 18.43
CA PRO A 209 -7.17 -12.87 19.61
C PRO A 209 -7.92 -12.35 20.84
N THR A 210 -8.26 -13.25 21.75
CA THR A 210 -8.97 -12.91 23.00
C THR A 210 -8.13 -13.31 24.22
N GLY A 211 -8.50 -12.81 25.40
CA GLY A 211 -7.82 -13.19 26.65
C GLY A 211 -6.36 -12.73 26.73
N LEU A 212 -6.02 -11.61 26.08
CA LEU A 212 -4.69 -11.01 26.19
C LEU A 212 -4.41 -10.66 27.66
N ARG A 213 -3.32 -11.20 28.19
CA ARG A 213 -2.85 -11.00 29.57
C ARG A 213 -1.33 -10.91 29.60
N ALA A 214 -0.80 -10.33 30.67
CA ALA A 214 0.63 -10.11 30.86
C ALA A 214 1.14 -10.69 32.18
N GLN A 215 2.42 -11.02 32.22
CA GLN A 215 3.23 -11.08 33.44
C GLN A 215 4.31 -10.00 33.31
N VAL A 216 4.33 -9.08 34.25
CA VAL A 216 5.11 -7.85 34.17
C VAL A 216 6.33 -7.94 35.08
N GLN A 217 7.46 -7.45 34.60
CA GLN A 217 8.71 -7.31 35.34
C GLN A 217 9.27 -5.89 35.16
N GLN A 218 10.46 -5.62 35.67
CA GLN A 218 11.08 -4.30 35.53
C GLN A 218 11.39 -3.95 34.06
N ARG A 219 11.83 -4.94 33.28
CA ARG A 219 12.28 -4.74 31.89
C ARG A 219 11.67 -5.72 30.89
N GLU A 220 10.94 -6.71 31.37
CA GLU A 220 10.25 -7.69 30.55
C GLU A 220 8.74 -7.65 30.77
N VAL A 221 7.99 -7.93 29.71
CA VAL A 221 6.56 -8.25 29.79
C VAL A 221 6.32 -9.52 28.97
N GLU A 222 5.89 -10.58 29.64
CA GLU A 222 5.48 -11.83 28.99
C GLU A 222 3.97 -11.79 28.70
N LEU A 223 3.62 -11.65 27.42
CA LEU A 223 2.24 -11.68 26.96
C LEU A 223 1.80 -13.10 26.64
N SER A 224 0.53 -13.40 26.90
CA SER A 224 -0.16 -14.58 26.39
C SER A 224 -1.60 -14.28 26.00
N TRP A 225 -2.15 -15.04 25.05
CA TRP A 225 -3.52 -14.89 24.57
C TRP A 225 -4.10 -16.23 24.11
N ASN A 226 -5.40 -16.29 23.87
CA ASN A 226 -6.07 -17.47 23.33
C ASN A 226 -5.85 -17.57 21.82
N ALA A 227 -5.63 -18.78 21.32
CA ALA A 227 -5.60 -19.04 19.89
C ALA A 227 -6.94 -18.71 19.23
N VAL A 228 -6.91 -18.34 17.94
CA VAL A 228 -8.12 -18.19 17.13
C VAL A 228 -8.43 -19.52 16.44
N SER A 229 -9.68 -19.75 16.06
CA SER A 229 -10.10 -20.98 15.38
C SER A 229 -9.54 -21.11 13.96
N GLU A 230 -9.21 -20.01 13.31
CA GLU A 230 -8.68 -19.97 11.95
C GLU A 230 -7.27 -20.62 11.88
N PRO A 231 -7.07 -21.70 11.09
CA PRO A 231 -5.79 -22.36 11.00
C PRO A 231 -4.77 -21.58 10.15
N GLY A 232 -3.49 -21.78 10.47
CA GLY A 232 -2.37 -21.23 9.69
C GLY A 232 -2.18 -19.72 9.83
N VAL A 233 -2.70 -19.13 10.92
CA VAL A 233 -2.51 -17.72 11.23
C VAL A 233 -1.18 -17.45 11.93
N SER A 234 -0.79 -16.19 11.94
CA SER A 234 0.22 -15.62 12.85
C SER A 234 -0.37 -14.46 13.63
N TYR A 235 0.36 -13.99 14.64
CA TYR A 235 -0.03 -12.91 15.53
C TYR A 235 0.98 -11.78 15.41
N GLU A 236 0.50 -10.59 15.07
CA GLU A 236 1.27 -9.35 15.12
C GLU A 236 1.11 -8.72 16.51
N ILE A 237 2.22 -8.39 17.15
CA ILE A 237 2.26 -7.76 18.47
C ILE A 237 2.68 -6.31 18.29
N ARG A 238 1.92 -5.39 18.90
CA ARG A 238 2.26 -3.96 18.94
C ARG A 238 2.40 -3.48 20.38
N CYS A 239 3.41 -2.65 20.60
CA CYS A 239 3.65 -1.92 21.84
C CYS A 239 3.61 -0.42 21.51
N ASN A 240 2.74 0.33 22.19
CA ASN A 240 2.48 1.75 21.93
C ASN A 240 2.22 2.01 20.42
N ASP A 241 1.34 1.19 19.84
CA ASP A 241 0.92 1.20 18.43
C ASP A 241 2.02 0.88 17.38
N LYS A 242 3.27 0.72 17.82
CA LYS A 242 4.38 0.24 16.97
C LYS A 242 4.42 -1.28 16.95
N MET A 243 4.45 -1.86 15.75
CA MET A 243 4.70 -3.29 15.58
C MET A 243 6.09 -3.65 16.07
N ILE A 244 6.16 -4.64 16.97
CA ILE A 244 7.43 -5.12 17.54
C ILE A 244 7.79 -6.54 17.08
N ALA A 245 6.80 -7.37 16.75
CA ALA A 245 7.04 -8.76 16.35
C ALA A 245 5.84 -9.38 15.60
N THR A 246 6.13 -10.50 14.92
CA THR A 246 5.11 -11.46 14.46
C THR A 246 5.52 -12.86 14.88
N THR A 247 4.59 -13.64 15.42
CA THR A 247 4.84 -15.03 15.84
C THR A 247 3.67 -15.95 15.52
N LYS A 248 3.91 -17.26 15.40
CA LYS A 248 2.86 -18.28 15.34
C LYS A 248 2.45 -18.79 16.72
N ALA A 249 3.25 -18.52 17.75
CA ALA A 249 2.94 -18.88 19.12
C ALA A 249 1.84 -17.99 19.71
N THR A 250 1.21 -18.44 20.79
CA THR A 250 0.18 -17.68 21.53
C THR A 250 0.75 -16.96 22.76
N SER A 251 2.06 -16.74 22.75
CA SER A 251 2.78 -15.96 23.74
C SER A 251 3.98 -15.26 23.09
N TYR A 252 4.40 -14.16 23.72
CA TYR A 252 5.56 -13.41 23.30
C TYR A 252 6.14 -12.62 24.48
N ILE A 253 7.46 -12.57 24.60
CA ILE A 253 8.14 -11.79 25.64
C ILE A 253 8.71 -10.54 25.00
N ILE A 254 8.29 -9.39 25.51
CA ILE A 254 8.90 -8.10 25.20
C ILE A 254 10.02 -7.88 26.21
N GLU A 255 11.23 -7.63 25.71
CA GLU A 255 12.42 -7.40 26.53
C GLU A 255 12.88 -5.94 26.41
N LYS A 256 13.83 -5.55 27.27
CA LYS A 256 14.51 -4.24 27.22
C LYS A 256 13.56 -3.05 27.36
N LEU A 257 12.48 -3.22 28.11
CA LEU A 257 11.61 -2.13 28.52
C LEU A 257 12.30 -1.26 29.58
N SER A 258 11.78 -0.04 29.73
CA SER A 258 12.16 0.86 30.81
C SER A 258 11.40 0.48 32.09
N PRO A 259 12.06 0.42 33.25
CA PRO A 259 11.38 0.31 34.55
C PRO A 259 10.42 1.47 34.79
N ASN A 260 9.44 1.26 35.67
CA ASN A 260 8.49 2.28 36.10
C ASN A 260 7.82 3.04 34.92
N THR A 261 7.45 2.32 33.85
CA THR A 261 6.95 2.92 32.61
C THR A 261 5.67 2.21 32.16
N SER A 262 4.66 2.99 31.77
CA SER A 262 3.42 2.48 31.17
C SER A 262 3.61 2.08 29.71
N TYR A 263 3.08 0.92 29.35
CA TYR A 263 3.03 0.41 27.98
C TYR A 263 1.63 -0.07 27.62
N ARG A 264 1.24 0.14 26.35
CA ARG A 264 -0.01 -0.37 25.79
C ARG A 264 0.28 -1.46 24.78
N PHE A 265 -0.28 -2.64 25.01
CA PHE A 265 -0.11 -3.82 24.16
C PHE A 265 -1.40 -4.18 23.42
N THR A 266 -1.25 -4.58 22.16
CA THR A 266 -2.33 -5.17 21.36
C THR A 266 -1.78 -6.32 20.53
N VAL A 267 -2.65 -7.29 20.23
CA VAL A 267 -2.32 -8.41 19.35
C VAL A 267 -3.36 -8.51 18.25
N THR A 268 -2.90 -8.70 17.02
CA THR A 268 -3.75 -8.81 15.82
C THR A 268 -3.49 -10.15 15.14
N THR A 269 -4.54 -10.81 14.66
CA THR A 269 -4.43 -12.03 13.85
C THR A 269 -4.10 -11.66 12.41
N VAL A 270 -3.16 -12.37 11.80
CA VAL A 270 -2.69 -12.14 10.43
C VAL A 270 -2.77 -13.44 9.62
N LYS A 271 -3.32 -13.36 8.40
CA LYS A 271 -3.32 -14.46 7.42
C LYS A 271 -3.15 -13.91 6.00
N GLY A 272 -1.99 -14.17 5.39
CA GLY A 272 -1.66 -13.61 4.08
C GLY A 272 -1.62 -12.07 4.12
N ALA A 273 -2.49 -11.42 3.36
CA ALA A 273 -2.62 -9.95 3.35
C ALA A 273 -3.72 -9.42 4.28
N GLU A 274 -4.48 -10.31 4.95
CA GLU A 274 -5.58 -9.92 5.83
C GLU A 274 -5.13 -9.84 7.28
N THR A 275 -5.64 -8.83 7.99
CA THR A 275 -5.46 -8.63 9.42
C THR A 275 -6.83 -8.47 10.10
N SER A 276 -6.97 -9.00 11.31
CA SER A 276 -8.17 -8.75 12.13
C SER A 276 -8.19 -7.31 12.66
N LYS A 277 -9.29 -6.93 13.34
CA LYS A 277 -9.21 -5.83 14.32
C LYS A 277 -8.19 -6.21 15.43
N PRO A 278 -7.61 -5.25 16.16
CA PRO A 278 -6.77 -5.57 17.31
C PRO A 278 -7.57 -6.24 18.44
N SER A 279 -6.89 -7.00 19.30
CA SER A 279 -7.44 -7.41 20.60
C SER A 279 -7.88 -6.20 21.43
N GLN A 280 -8.61 -6.46 22.52
CA GLN A 280 -8.75 -5.44 23.56
C GLN A 280 -7.36 -4.99 24.02
N PRO A 281 -7.10 -3.68 24.15
CA PRO A 281 -5.80 -3.19 24.55
C PRO A 281 -5.53 -3.55 26.00
N LEU A 282 -4.31 -3.99 26.27
CA LEU A 282 -3.82 -4.27 27.62
C LEU A 282 -2.81 -3.18 27.99
N ASN A 283 -3.11 -2.41 29.04
CA ASN A 283 -2.20 -1.40 29.57
C ASN A 283 -1.52 -1.96 30.82
N GLU A 284 -0.20 -2.02 30.79
CA GLU A 284 0.61 -2.49 31.90
C GLU A 284 1.65 -1.46 32.28
N HIS A 285 2.13 -1.56 33.51
CA HIS A 285 3.14 -0.67 34.05
C HIS A 285 4.29 -1.51 34.59
N THR A 286 5.48 -1.38 33.99
CA THR A 286 6.66 -2.13 34.44
C THR A 286 6.98 -1.81 35.88
N PHE A 287 7.57 -2.79 36.58
CA PHE A 287 7.97 -2.55 37.95
C PHE A 287 9.08 -1.50 38.02
N GLN A 288 9.05 -0.71 39.08
CA GLN A 288 10.19 0.14 39.43
C GLN A 288 11.36 -0.71 39.89
N MET A 289 12.57 -0.16 39.73
CA MET A 289 13.74 -0.71 40.41
C MET A 289 13.54 -0.66 41.92
N ALA A 290 14.00 -1.67 42.64
CA ALA A 290 13.93 -1.71 44.10
C ALA A 290 14.82 -0.62 44.70
N GLU A 291 15.99 -0.40 44.10
CA GLU A 291 16.93 0.64 44.49
C GLU A 291 17.13 1.68 43.38
N THR A 292 17.48 2.90 43.77
CA THR A 292 17.80 3.95 42.79
C THR A 292 19.10 3.62 42.04
N VAL A 293 19.26 4.17 40.84
CA VAL A 293 20.43 3.90 39.98
C VAL A 293 21.75 4.19 40.69
N ASP A 294 21.79 5.25 41.49
CA ASP A 294 22.98 5.74 42.20
C ASP A 294 23.14 5.14 43.62
N ASP A 295 22.23 4.28 44.06
CA ASP A 295 22.33 3.67 45.39
C ASP A 295 23.58 2.79 45.50
N ALA A 296 24.36 2.94 46.58
CA ALA A 296 25.61 2.22 46.76
C ALA A 296 25.39 0.72 47.07
N GLY A 297 24.25 0.36 47.65
CA GLY A 297 23.84 -1.00 47.96
C GLY A 297 23.11 -1.73 46.83
N ARG A 298 22.82 -1.05 45.70
CA ARG A 298 22.18 -1.69 44.54
C ARG A 298 23.04 -2.82 43.99
N ILE A 299 22.43 -4.00 43.84
CA ILE A 299 23.04 -5.18 43.22
C ILE A 299 22.04 -5.74 42.20
N PRO A 300 22.33 -5.71 40.89
CA PRO A 300 21.51 -6.40 39.91
C PRO A 300 21.47 -7.90 40.18
N TYR A 301 20.32 -8.55 40.06
CA TYR A 301 20.21 -10.00 40.29
C TYR A 301 19.21 -10.67 39.34
N LEU A 302 19.45 -11.95 39.03
CA LEU A 302 18.56 -12.73 38.18
C LEU A 302 17.27 -13.12 38.93
N TYR A 303 16.12 -12.57 38.52
CA TYR A 303 14.82 -12.92 39.13
C TYR A 303 14.24 -14.24 38.61
N THR A 304 14.84 -14.79 37.55
CA THR A 304 14.45 -16.05 36.90
C THR A 304 15.00 -17.28 37.63
N ILE A 305 15.95 -17.07 38.54
CA ILE A 305 16.36 -18.09 39.51
C ILE A 305 15.26 -18.16 40.57
N ARG A 306 14.67 -19.35 40.73
CA ARG A 306 13.59 -19.59 41.68
C ARG A 306 14.15 -19.68 43.10
N GLU A 307 13.25 -19.74 44.07
CA GLU A 307 13.60 -19.93 45.46
C GLU A 307 14.58 -21.12 45.65
N GLU A 308 15.47 -20.97 46.62
CA GLU A 308 16.51 -21.95 46.98
C GLU A 308 17.57 -22.20 45.88
N GLY A 309 17.66 -21.33 44.86
CA GLY A 309 18.66 -21.44 43.80
C GLY A 309 18.30 -22.49 42.74
N THR A 310 17.01 -22.78 42.55
CA THR A 310 16.55 -23.73 41.53
C THR A 310 16.28 -23.03 40.19
N CYS A 311 16.59 -23.67 39.06
CA CYS A 311 16.29 -23.11 37.74
C CYS A 311 16.13 -24.18 36.66
N SER A 312 15.52 -23.79 35.53
CA SER A 312 15.46 -24.63 34.32
C SER A 312 16.82 -24.78 33.65
N GLN A 313 17.02 -25.93 32.98
CA GLN A 313 18.25 -26.19 32.22
C GLN A 313 18.57 -25.11 31.20
N THR A 314 17.56 -24.47 30.60
CA THR A 314 17.73 -23.19 29.89
C THR A 314 17.27 -22.08 30.82
N LEU A 315 18.21 -21.27 31.31
CA LEU A 315 17.96 -20.16 32.20
C LEU A 315 17.89 -18.85 31.42
N ARG A 316 16.77 -18.12 31.57
CA ARG A 316 16.62 -16.76 31.04
C ARG A 316 17.41 -15.77 31.88
N LEU A 317 18.16 -14.88 31.25
CA LEU A 317 19.07 -13.93 31.89
C LEU A 317 18.37 -12.57 32.09
N TYR A 318 17.31 -12.56 32.88
CA TYR A 318 16.56 -11.34 33.17
C TYR A 318 16.81 -10.87 34.59
N TYR A 319 17.05 -9.56 34.69
CA TYR A 319 17.58 -8.94 35.89
C TYR A 319 16.56 -8.00 36.52
N ASN A 320 16.48 -8.06 37.84
CA ASN A 320 16.04 -6.91 38.63
C ASN A 320 17.25 -6.02 38.92
N ASP A 321 17.00 -4.73 39.01
CA ASP A 321 17.93 -3.67 39.42
C ASP A 321 19.15 -3.47 38.52
N LEU A 322 19.12 -4.01 37.29
CA LEU A 322 20.03 -3.63 36.22
C LEU A 322 19.62 -2.25 35.67
N ALA A 323 20.42 -1.23 35.93
CA ALA A 323 20.17 0.15 35.53
C ALA A 323 20.49 0.38 34.05
N ASP A 324 21.62 -0.13 33.56
CA ASP A 324 22.00 -0.02 32.15
C ASP A 324 21.57 -1.26 31.37
N PRO A 325 20.59 -1.17 30.45
CA PRO A 325 20.21 -2.31 29.60
C PRO A 325 21.32 -2.73 28.61
N ASN A 326 22.38 -1.94 28.47
CA ASN A 326 23.55 -2.24 27.64
C ASN A 326 24.81 -2.61 28.45
N ALA A 327 24.65 -2.91 29.74
CA ALA A 327 25.73 -3.37 30.59
C ALA A 327 26.52 -4.51 29.93
N ARG A 328 27.84 -4.50 30.12
CA ARG A 328 28.71 -5.59 29.66
C ARG A 328 28.61 -6.72 30.68
N ILE A 329 28.04 -7.86 30.27
CA ILE A 329 27.85 -9.00 31.16
C ILE A 329 28.58 -10.22 30.59
N SER A 330 29.36 -10.89 31.44
CA SER A 330 30.00 -12.15 31.11
C SER A 330 29.58 -13.26 32.07
N TYR A 331 29.60 -14.51 31.59
CA TYR A 331 29.05 -15.66 32.30
C TYR A 331 30.06 -16.81 32.29
N LYS A 332 30.15 -17.52 33.41
CA LYS A 332 30.88 -18.80 33.52
C LYS A 332 29.98 -19.84 34.20
N ILE A 333 29.94 -21.06 33.67
CA ILE A 333 29.32 -22.23 34.31
C ILE A 333 30.45 -23.16 34.76
N ASP A 334 30.50 -23.45 36.06
CA ASP A 334 31.54 -24.27 36.69
C ASP A 334 32.97 -23.82 36.32
N GLY A 335 33.16 -22.50 36.24
CA GLY A 335 34.42 -21.85 35.87
C GLY A 335 34.71 -21.76 34.36
N ALA A 336 33.93 -22.42 33.50
CA ALA A 336 34.06 -22.34 32.05
C ALA A 336 33.21 -21.20 31.47
N SER A 337 33.81 -20.32 30.66
CA SER A 337 33.09 -19.23 30.00
C SER A 337 32.00 -19.73 29.06
N VAL A 338 30.82 -19.11 29.14
CA VAL A 338 29.68 -19.40 28.26
C VAL A 338 29.19 -18.12 27.61
N THR A 339 28.81 -18.21 26.33
CA THR A 339 28.17 -17.13 25.59
C THR A 339 26.66 -17.38 25.55
N PRO A 340 25.82 -16.41 25.98
CA PRO A 340 24.37 -16.53 25.85
C PRO A 340 23.90 -16.70 24.40
N GLU A 341 22.86 -17.50 24.22
CA GLU A 341 22.06 -17.54 23.00
C GLU A 341 20.86 -16.62 23.19
N GLY A 342 20.92 -15.42 22.62
CA GLY A 342 19.96 -14.36 22.90
C GLY A 342 19.99 -13.99 24.39
N SER A 343 18.84 -14.07 25.05
CA SER A 343 18.66 -13.72 26.47
C SER A 343 18.69 -14.96 27.38
N SER A 344 19.39 -16.03 26.99
CA SER A 344 19.43 -17.27 27.76
C SER A 344 20.78 -17.99 27.69
N ILE A 345 21.08 -18.78 28.73
CA ILE A 345 22.15 -19.78 28.73
C ILE A 345 21.55 -21.16 28.95
N THR A 346 22.21 -22.20 28.44
CA THR A 346 21.80 -23.60 28.66
C THR A 346 22.89 -24.34 29.42
N PHE A 347 22.52 -24.94 30.55
CA PHE A 347 23.39 -25.79 31.35
C PHE A 347 23.62 -27.14 30.65
N PRO A 348 24.85 -27.70 30.72
CA PRO A 348 25.20 -28.91 29.99
C PRO A 348 24.43 -30.15 30.48
N ASN A 349 24.04 -30.18 31.75
CA ASN A 349 23.26 -31.24 32.36
C ASN A 349 22.45 -30.71 33.55
N LYS A 350 21.63 -31.61 34.12
CA LYS A 350 20.84 -31.34 35.34
C LYS A 350 21.70 -31.57 36.58
N GLY A 351 21.37 -30.91 37.68
CA GLY A 351 22.04 -31.07 38.96
C GLY A 351 22.76 -29.79 39.42
N LYS A 352 23.78 -29.96 40.26
CA LYS A 352 24.45 -28.83 40.92
C LYS A 352 25.46 -28.16 40.00
N HIS A 353 25.30 -26.85 39.83
CA HIS A 353 26.22 -26.02 39.05
C HIS A 353 26.53 -24.72 39.79
N ILE A 354 27.66 -24.11 39.44
CA ILE A 354 28.00 -22.75 39.86
C ILE A 354 27.89 -21.84 38.63
N LEU A 355 27.03 -20.82 38.71
CA LEU A 355 26.95 -19.74 37.72
C LEU A 355 27.63 -18.50 38.28
N GLN A 356 28.69 -18.06 37.62
CA GLN A 356 29.38 -16.81 37.92
C GLN A 356 29.05 -15.77 36.86
N ILE A 357 28.69 -14.57 37.30
CA ILE A 357 28.29 -13.46 36.44
C ILE A 357 29.11 -12.24 36.81
N GLU A 358 29.80 -11.67 35.84
CA GLU A 358 30.47 -10.37 35.98
C GLU A 358 29.65 -9.33 35.21
N ILE A 359 29.13 -8.32 35.90
CA ILE A 359 28.31 -7.23 35.33
C ILE A 359 29.10 -5.93 35.43
N GLU A 360 29.27 -5.22 34.33
CA GLU A 360 29.87 -3.88 34.26
C GLU A 360 28.89 -2.92 33.58
N GLU A 361 28.26 -2.05 34.38
CA GLU A 361 27.44 -0.93 33.87
C GLU A 361 28.34 0.28 33.55
N THR A 362 29.27 0.59 34.44
CA THR A 362 30.32 1.61 34.23
C THR A 362 31.65 1.11 34.82
N PRO A 363 32.80 1.77 34.54
CA PRO A 363 34.06 1.41 35.16
C PRO A 363 34.04 1.39 36.70
N GLU A 364 33.16 2.20 37.32
CA GLU A 364 32.98 2.32 38.77
C GLU A 364 31.81 1.46 39.31
N ARG A 365 30.96 0.92 38.44
CA ARG A 365 29.79 0.10 38.79
C ARG A 365 29.92 -1.30 38.21
N LYS A 366 30.56 -2.17 39.00
CA LYS A 366 30.82 -3.57 38.68
C LYS A 366 30.38 -4.51 39.78
N TRP A 367 29.87 -5.67 39.40
CA TRP A 367 29.48 -6.74 40.32
C TRP A 367 30.02 -8.07 39.83
N GLU A 368 30.47 -8.89 40.78
CA GLU A 368 30.75 -10.31 40.59
C GLU A 368 29.76 -11.08 41.45
N ILE A 369 28.91 -11.87 40.79
CA ILE A 369 27.79 -12.57 41.43
C ILE A 369 27.96 -14.07 41.19
N GLU A 370 27.96 -14.85 42.27
CA GLU A 370 28.02 -16.30 42.22
C GLU A 370 26.69 -16.89 42.69
N TYR A 371 26.06 -17.70 41.85
CA TYR A 371 24.89 -18.50 42.17
C TYR A 371 25.28 -19.97 42.27
N LYS A 372 24.92 -20.60 43.40
CA LYS A 372 24.97 -22.06 43.56
C LYS A 372 23.60 -22.60 43.20
N LEU A 373 23.52 -23.25 42.04
CA LEU A 373 22.26 -23.63 41.41
C LEU A 373 22.00 -25.13 41.48
N ASN A 374 20.72 -25.48 41.57
CA ASN A 374 20.23 -26.83 41.30
C ASN A 374 19.36 -26.79 40.04
N VAL A 375 19.89 -27.31 38.93
CA VAL A 375 19.26 -27.32 37.61
C VAL A 375 18.33 -28.52 37.49
N ASP A 376 17.05 -28.26 37.18
CA ASP A 376 15.96 -29.25 37.23
C ASP A 376 15.72 -30.09 35.96
#